data_AF-K1SL29-F1
#
_entry.id   AF-K1SL29-F1
#
_cell.length_a   1.000
_cell.length_b   1.000
_cell.length_c   1.000
_cell.angle_alpha   90.00
_cell.angle_beta   90.00
_cell.angle_gamma   90.00
#
_symmetry.space_group_name_H-M   'P 1'
#
loop_
_entity.id
_entity.type
_entity.pdbx_description
1 polymer ?
#
loop_
_entity_poly.entity_id
_entity_poly.type
_entity_poly.pdbx_seq_one_letter_code
_entity_poly.pdbx_strand_id
1 'polypeptide(L)' 'MHDIDKLISEMTLEEKAGLCSGADFWHTKKVDRLGIPDVMVSDGPHGLRKQDIDTVDPKKASKPYA' A
#
# COMPACT_ATOMS: atom_id res chain seq x y z
N MET A 1 19.79 1.41 8.91
CA MET A 1 18.87 0.27 9.05
C MET A 1 17.77 0.71 10.00
N HIS A 2 16.50 0.43 9.68
CA HIS A 2 15.39 0.81 10.56
C HIS A 2 15.38 -0.09 11.81
N ASP A 3 15.17 0.51 12.98
CA ASP A 3 15.00 -0.20 14.24
C ASP A 3 13.54 -0.61 14.38
N ILE A 4 13.26 -1.88 14.07
CA ILE A 4 11.90 -2.41 14.00
C ILE A 4 11.28 -2.53 15.39
N ASP A 5 12.05 -2.98 16.38
CA ASP A 5 11.56 -3.17 17.75
C ASP A 5 11.18 -1.83 18.37
N LYS A 6 11.99 -0.78 18.14
CA LYS A 6 11.66 0.57 18.56
C LYS A 6 10.34 1.05 17.93
N LEU A 7 10.19 0.93 16.61
CA LEU A 7 8.95 1.34 15.92
C LEU A 7 7.72 0.60 16.45
N ILE A 8 7.81 -0.72 16.66
CA ILE A 8 6.71 -1.52 17.21
C ILE A 8 6.39 -1.09 18.65
N SER A 9 7.40 -0.77 19.46
CA SER A 9 7.17 -0.29 20.84
C SER A 9 6.46 1.06 20.89
N GLU A 10 6.70 1.92 19.90
CA GLU A 10 6.11 3.25 19.82
C GLU A 10 4.68 3.23 19.26
N MET A 11 4.24 2.16 18.60
CA MET A 11 2.89 2.01 18.01
C MET A 11 1.78 1.83 19.06
N THR A 12 0.60 2.39 18.75
CA THR A 12 -0.64 2.07 19.49
C THR A 12 -1.15 0.68 19.12
N LEU A 13 -2.12 0.17 19.88
CA LEU A 13 -2.73 -1.13 19.59
C LEU A 13 -3.46 -1.11 18.23
N GLU A 14 -4.13 -0.01 17.91
CA GLU A 14 -4.89 0.19 16.68
C GLU A 14 -3.97 0.24 15.46
N GLU A 15 -2.81 0.88 15.58
CA GLU A 15 -1.79 0.92 14.52
C GLU A 15 -1.21 -0.49 14.27
N LYS A 16 -0.91 -1.25 15.34
CA LYS A 16 -0.44 -2.64 15.24
C LYS A 16 -1.48 -3.52 14.55
N ALA A 17 -2.72 -3.50 15.03
CA ALA A 17 -3.81 -4.27 14.44
C ALA A 17 -4.08 -3.84 12.99
N GLY A 18 -3.98 -2.54 12.71
CA GLY A 18 -4.16 -1.99 11.38
C GLY A 18 -3.19 -2.55 10.36
N LEU A 19 -1.91 -2.65 10.71
CA LEU A 19 -0.84 -3.18 9.84
C LEU A 19 -0.97 -4.67 9.51
N CYS A 20 -1.82 -5.42 10.22
CA CYS A 20 -2.15 -6.81 9.89
C CYS A 20 -3.20 -6.96 8.79
N SER A 21 -3.58 -5.86 8.12
CA SER A 21 -4.59 -5.84 7.06
C SER A 21 -4.24 -4.79 5.99
N GLY A 22 -4.77 -4.99 4.78
CA GLY A 22 -4.69 -3.97 3.73
C GLY A 22 -5.46 -2.69 4.12
N ALA A 23 -4.97 -1.55 3.67
CA ALA A 23 -5.75 -0.32 3.61
C ALA A 23 -6.82 -0.43 2.50
N ASP A 24 -6.44 -1.06 1.40
CA ASP A 24 -7.31 -1.43 0.29
C ASP A 24 -6.80 -2.75 -0.34
N PHE A 25 -7.25 -3.07 -1.55
CA PHE A 25 -6.86 -4.30 -2.27
C PHE A 25 -5.37 -4.40 -2.59
N TRP A 26 -4.67 -3.27 -2.71
CA TRP A 26 -3.29 -3.18 -3.20
C TRP A 26 -2.34 -2.45 -2.26
N HIS A 27 -2.80 -1.83 -1.17
CA HIS A 27 -1.94 -1.05 -0.28
C HIS A 27 -2.02 -1.52 1.16
N THR A 28 -0.89 -1.49 1.87
CA THR A 28 -0.86 -1.61 3.33
C THR A 28 -1.32 -0.32 4.00
N LYS A 29 -1.68 -0.39 5.29
CA LYS A 29 -1.92 0.83 6.08
C LYS A 29 -0.59 1.53 6.37
N LYS A 30 -0.63 2.87 6.41
CA LYS A 30 0.49 3.74 6.80
C LYS A 30 0.38 4.16 8.27
N VAL A 31 1.51 4.54 8.86
CA VAL A 31 1.57 5.15 10.20
C VAL A 31 2.40 6.44 10.11
N ASP A 32 1.74 7.54 9.72
CA ASP A 32 2.39 8.81 9.39
C ASP A 32 3.27 9.37 10.52
N ARG A 33 2.82 9.27 11.79
CA ARG A 33 3.59 9.82 12.94
C ARG A 33 4.93 9.13 13.17
N LEU A 34 5.05 7.87 12.73
CA LEU A 34 6.26 7.06 12.84
C LEU A 34 7.04 7.02 11.53
N GLY A 35 6.59 7.77 10.50
CA GLY A 35 7.24 7.80 9.19
C GLY A 35 7.14 6.48 8.43
N ILE A 36 6.13 5.65 8.71
CA ILE A 36 5.91 4.37 8.03
C ILE A 36 4.95 4.61 6.84
N PRO A 37 5.44 4.54 5.59
CA PRO A 37 4.61 4.72 4.41
C PRO A 37 3.69 3.52 4.18
N ASP A 38 2.70 3.69 3.32
CA ASP A 38 1.99 2.57 2.72
C ASP A 38 2.89 1.87 1.69
N VAL A 39 2.63 0.58 1.49
CA VAL A 39 3.33 -0.25 0.50
C VAL A 39 2.30 -0.75 -0.49
N MET A 40 2.50 -0.44 -1.77
CA MET A 40 1.74 -1.03 -2.87
C MET A 40 2.25 -2.46 -3.14
N VAL A 41 1.33 -3.42 -3.15
CA VAL A 41 1.52 -4.79 -3.63
C VAL A 41 0.85 -4.95 -5.00
N SER A 42 1.27 -5.97 -5.74
CA SER A 42 0.73 -6.27 -7.07
C SER A 42 0.94 -7.75 -7.36
N ASP A 43 -0.05 -8.40 -8.00
CA ASP A 43 0.09 -9.78 -8.46
C ASP A 43 1.12 -9.89 -9.58
N GLY A 44 1.69 -11.10 -9.75
CA GLY A 44 2.45 -11.35 -10.98
C GLY A 44 3.28 -12.61 -11.09
N PRO A 45 2.70 -13.83 -11.09
CA PRO A 45 3.48 -15.01 -11.46
C PRO A 45 4.05 -14.97 -12.90
N HIS A 46 3.51 -14.12 -13.79
CA HIS A 46 3.92 -14.02 -15.21
C HIS A 46 3.97 -12.58 -15.75
N GLY A 47 4.16 -11.59 -14.88
CA GLY A 47 4.19 -10.18 -15.27
C GLY A 47 3.52 -9.27 -14.25
N LEU A 48 3.94 -8.00 -14.20
CA LEU A 48 3.41 -7.02 -13.25
C LEU A 48 1.96 -6.65 -13.60
N ARG A 49 1.02 -6.91 -12.68
CA ARG A 49 -0.38 -6.52 -12.84
C ARG A 49 -0.74 -5.34 -11.95
N LYS A 50 -0.68 -4.13 -12.49
CA LYS A 50 -1.10 -2.90 -11.79
C LYS A 50 -2.53 -2.51 -12.18
N GLN A 51 -3.35 -2.14 -11.20
CA GLN A 51 -4.66 -1.52 -11.46
C GLN A 51 -4.50 0.00 -11.56
N ASP A 52 -5.07 0.60 -12.62
CA ASP A 52 -5.17 2.05 -12.76
C ASP A 52 -6.35 2.55 -11.91
N ILE A 53 -6.04 3.31 -10.86
CA ILE A 53 -7.04 3.87 -9.93
C ILE A 53 -7.80 5.04 -10.60
N ASP A 54 -7.28 5.58 -11.72
CA ASP A 54 -7.83 6.73 -12.46
C ASP A 54 -8.93 6.36 -13.48
N THR A 55 -9.30 5.09 -13.62
CA THR A 55 -10.21 4.65 -14.70
C THR A 55 -11.71 4.93 -14.44
N VAL A 56 -12.06 5.70 -13.41
CA VAL A 56 -13.45 6.12 -13.14
C VAL A 56 -13.84 7.40 -13.91
N ASP A 57 -12.98 7.92 -14.79
CA ASP A 57 -13.38 8.86 -15.84
C ASP A 57 -13.60 8.08 -17.16
N PRO A 58 -14.86 7.90 -17.62
CA PRO A 58 -15.17 7.17 -18.86
C PRO A 58 -14.59 7.83 -20.13
N LYS A 59 -13.96 9.01 -20.04
CA LYS A 59 -13.32 9.70 -21.18
C LYS A 59 -11.80 9.64 -21.21
N LYS A 60 -11.14 9.07 -20.20
CA LYS A 60 -9.68 8.88 -20.21
C LYS A 60 -9.36 7.40 -20.44
N ALA A 61 -9.39 7.01 -21.71
CA ALA A 61 -8.68 5.81 -22.12
C ALA A 61 -7.18 6.04 -21.87
N SER A 62 -6.64 5.48 -20.79
CA SER A 62 -5.19 5.35 -20.66
C SER A 62 -4.72 4.48 -21.81
N LYS A 63 -3.80 5.03 -22.62
CA LYS A 63 -3.25 4.34 -23.78
C LYS A 63 -2.70 2.99 -23.31
N PRO A 64 -2.91 1.89 -24.06
CA PRO A 64 -2.28 0.63 -23.72
C PRO A 64 -0.77 0.87 -23.77
N TYR A 65 -0.08 0.53 -22.69
CA TYR A 65 1.36 0.37 -22.75
C TYR A 65 1.66 -0.58 -23.91
N ALA A 66 2.55 -0.15 -24.80
CA ALA A 66 2.96 -0.88 -26.00
C ALA A 66 3.44 -2.30 -25.70
#